data_AF-A0A940MCH0-F1
#
_entry.id   AF-A0A940MCH0-F1
#
_cell.length_a   1.000
_cell.length_b   1.000
_cell.length_c   1.000
_cell.angle_alpha   90.00
_cell.angle_beta   90.00
_cell.angle_gamma   90.00
#
_symmetry.space_group_name_H-M   'P 1'
#
loop_
_entity.id
_entity.type
_entity.pdbx_description
1 polymer ?
#
loop_
_entity_poly.entity_id
_entity_poly.type
_entity_poly.pdbx_seq_one_letter_code
_entity_poly.pdbx_strand_id
1 'polypeptide(L)'
;MGGEILPAGAAGDDDVVLSWEGRGVLAVRLPQLADSLDHILAALERAHGMPLADLDRKTKQSVVRGLEARGAFSVRHGVETVAGALGVSRFTVYNYINYAAEQRAKEQADGEGPSQGRAR
;
A
#
# COMPACT_ATOMS: atom_id res chain seq x y z
N MET A 1 5.81 -7.63 0.08
CA MET A 1 6.40 -8.11 -1.18
C MET A 1 6.74 -9.57 -0.94
N GLY A 2 5.91 -10.49 -1.42
CA GLY A 2 6.05 -11.93 -1.14
C GLY A 2 5.44 -12.69 -2.31
N GLY A 3 6.28 -13.01 -3.29
CA GLY A 3 5.94 -13.97 -4.33
C GLY A 3 6.63 -15.29 -4.02
N GLU A 4 5.99 -16.39 -4.36
CA GLU A 4 6.60 -17.72 -4.25
C GLU A 4 7.29 -18.06 -5.57
N ILE A 5 8.49 -18.63 -5.47
CA ILE A 5 9.24 -19.11 -6.63
C ILE A 5 8.87 -20.57 -6.87
N LEU A 6 8.43 -20.85 -8.09
CA LEU A 6 8.00 -22.17 -8.53
C LEU A 6 8.87 -22.65 -9.71
N PRO A 7 9.04 -23.96 -9.89
CA PRO A 7 9.57 -24.52 -11.13
C PRO A 7 8.69 -24.10 -12.32
N ALA A 8 9.30 -23.80 -13.48
CA ALA A 8 8.55 -23.33 -14.66
C ALA A 8 7.42 -24.29 -15.11
N GLY A 9 7.62 -25.60 -14.95
CA GLY A 9 6.60 -26.61 -15.29
C GLY A 9 5.41 -26.70 -14.31
N ALA A 10 5.47 -25.99 -13.19
CA ALA A 10 4.41 -25.94 -12.18
C ALA A 10 3.62 -24.62 -12.22
N ALA A 11 3.83 -23.78 -13.23
CA ALA A 11 3.12 -22.52 -13.41
C ALA A 11 1.62 -22.77 -13.65
N GLY A 12 0.78 -22.13 -12.85
CA GLY A 12 -0.65 -21.98 -13.11
C GLY A 12 -0.94 -20.74 -13.96
N ASP A 13 -2.21 -20.53 -14.30
CA ASP A 13 -2.66 -19.48 -15.21
C ASP A 13 -2.36 -18.05 -14.71
N ASP A 14 -2.29 -17.87 -13.39
CA ASP A 14 -2.00 -16.59 -12.74
C ASP A 14 -0.50 -16.37 -12.44
N ASP A 15 0.37 -17.32 -12.78
CA ASP A 15 1.80 -17.26 -12.48
C ASP A 15 2.60 -16.60 -13.62
N VAL A 16 3.59 -15.79 -13.25
CA VAL A 16 4.49 -15.14 -14.23
C VAL A 16 5.69 -16.02 -14.51
N VAL A 17 5.76 -16.60 -15.72
CA VAL A 17 6.93 -17.39 -16.16
C VAL A 17 8.07 -16.47 -16.60
N LEU A 18 9.20 -16.56 -15.90
CA LEU A 18 10.46 -15.91 -16.29
C LEU A 18 11.19 -16.78 -17.31
N SER A 19 11.53 -16.20 -18.46
CA SER A 19 12.27 -16.89 -19.51
C SER A 19 13.68 -16.30 -19.70
N TRP A 20 14.64 -17.18 -19.96
CA TRP A 20 15.99 -16.83 -20.37
C TRP A 20 16.30 -17.52 -21.70
N GLU A 21 16.74 -16.76 -22.70
CA GLU A 21 16.96 -17.28 -24.07
C GLU A 21 15.75 -18.04 -24.63
N GLY A 22 14.54 -17.56 -24.33
CA GLY A 22 13.29 -18.20 -24.77
C GLY A 22 12.93 -19.49 -24.04
N ARG A 23 13.72 -19.93 -23.05
CA ARG A 23 13.40 -21.07 -22.18
C ARG A 23 12.85 -20.60 -20.85
N GLY A 24 11.66 -21.09 -20.48
CA GLY A 24 11.08 -20.87 -19.15
C GLY A 24 11.94 -21.51 -18.08
N VAL A 25 12.51 -20.70 -17.19
CA VAL A 25 13.42 -21.17 -16.13
C VAL A 25 12.72 -21.28 -14.79
N LEU A 26 11.89 -20.28 -14.46
CA LEU A 26 11.21 -20.15 -13.17
C LEU A 26 9.82 -19.53 -13.38
N ALA A 27 8.90 -19.78 -12.46
CA ALA A 27 7.63 -19.06 -12.36
C ALA A 27 7.54 -18.31 -11.03
N VAL A 28 6.92 -17.14 -11.04
CA VAL A 28 6.66 -16.34 -9.84
C VAL A 28 5.16 -16.29 -9.62
N ARG A 29 4.70 -16.87 -8.51
CA ARG A 29 3.32 -16.73 -8.06
C ARG A 29 3.18 -15.41 -7.34
N LEU A 30 2.40 -14.50 -7.93
CA LEU A 30 2.07 -13.24 -7.30
C LEU A 30 0.88 -13.44 -6.35
N PRO A 31 0.88 -12.81 -5.16
CA PRO A 31 -0.29 -12.84 -4.30
C PRO A 31 -1.46 -12.14 -4.99
N GLN A 32 -2.64 -12.77 -4.99
CA GLN A 32 -3.87 -12.17 -5.52
C GLN A 32 -4.17 -10.84 -4.81
N LEU A 33 -4.78 -9.88 -5.51
CA LEU A 33 -4.97 -8.50 -5.01
C LEU A 33 -5.81 -8.44 -3.72
N ALA A 34 -6.75 -9.37 -3.50
CA ALA A 34 -7.53 -9.45 -2.26
C ALA A 34 -6.72 -10.07 -1.11
N ASP A 35 -6.03 -11.19 -1.35
CA ASP A 35 -5.09 -11.79 -0.38
C ASP A 35 -3.92 -10.85 -0.07
N SER A 36 -3.64 -9.89 -0.96
CA SER A 36 -2.58 -8.91 -0.79
C SER A 36 -2.83 -7.96 0.38
N LEU A 37 -4.08 -7.59 0.70
CA LEU A 37 -4.34 -6.59 1.75
C LEU A 37 -4.06 -7.16 3.14
N ASP A 38 -4.62 -8.33 3.45
CA ASP A 38 -4.40 -9.00 4.74
C ASP A 38 -2.91 -9.33 4.92
N HIS A 39 -2.23 -9.75 3.85
CA HIS A 39 -0.78 -9.95 3.89
C HIS A 39 0.02 -8.67 4.10
N ILE A 40 -0.40 -7.54 3.52
CA ILE A 40 0.23 -6.23 3.76
C ILE A 40 0.02 -5.82 5.22
N LEU A 41 -1.18 -5.97 5.77
CA LEU A 41 -1.49 -5.63 7.16
C LEU A 41 -0.66 -6.49 8.12
N ALA A 42 -0.61 -7.81 7.92
CA ALA A 42 0.22 -8.71 8.72
C ALA A 42 1.72 -8.38 8.61
N ALA A 43 2.20 -7.94 7.45
CA ALA A 43 3.57 -7.48 7.29
C ALA A 43 3.85 -6.19 8.06
N LEU A 44 2.88 -5.26 8.11
CA LEU A 44 2.98 -4.05 8.90
C LEU A 44 3.01 -4.36 10.40
N GLU A 45 2.20 -5.30 10.89
CA GLU A 45 2.24 -5.74 12.29
C GLU A 45 3.61 -6.29 12.67
N ARG A 46 4.19 -7.15 11.83
CA ARG A 46 5.54 -7.67 12.04
C ARG A 46 6.60 -6.57 12.03
N ALA A 47 6.45 -5.57 11.15
CA ALA A 47 7.39 -4.44 11.08
C ALA A 47 7.30 -3.52 12.31
N HIS A 48 6.11 -3.33 12.87
CA HIS A 48 5.90 -2.51 14.06
C HIS A 48 6.08 -3.29 15.37
N GLY A 49 6.08 -4.62 15.33
CA GLY A 49 6.24 -5.49 16.50
C GLY A 49 5.03 -5.49 17.45
N MET A 50 3.88 -4.98 17.00
CA MET A 50 2.65 -4.86 17.79
C MET A 50 1.41 -4.88 16.89
N PRO A 51 0.22 -5.20 17.43
CA PRO A 51 -1.03 -5.08 16.69
C PRO A 51 -1.22 -3.67 16.12
N LEU A 52 -1.76 -3.54 14.90
CA LEU A 52 -1.96 -2.21 14.32
C LEU A 52 -2.97 -1.36 15.11
N ALA A 53 -3.86 -2.00 15.86
CA ALA A 53 -4.81 -1.36 16.76
C ALA A 53 -4.12 -0.58 17.89
N ASP A 54 -2.91 -0.96 18.29
CA ASP A 54 -2.18 -0.34 19.40
C ASP A 54 -1.26 0.81 18.95
N LEU A 55 -1.17 1.04 17.64
CA LEU A 55 -0.39 2.13 17.08
C LEU A 55 -0.92 3.50 17.53
N ASP A 56 0.00 4.44 17.72
CA ASP A 56 -0.37 5.83 17.95
C ASP A 56 -1.05 6.43 16.72
N ARG A 57 -1.82 7.51 16.93
CA ARG A 57 -2.61 8.15 15.88
C ARG A 57 -1.76 8.55 14.67
N LYS A 58 -0.55 9.08 14.89
CA LYS A 58 0.30 9.56 13.80
C LYS A 58 0.79 8.40 12.94
N THR A 59 1.14 7.27 13.54
CA THR A 59 1.54 6.07 12.80
C THR A 59 0.36 5.45 12.06
N LYS A 60 -0.84 5.39 12.67
CA LYS A 60 -2.06 4.94 11.97
C LYS A 60 -2.35 5.76 10.71
N GLN A 61 -2.21 7.09 10.78
CA GLN A 61 -2.33 7.97 9.61
C GLN A 61 -1.28 7.68 8.54
N SER A 62 -0.04 7.41 8.95
CA SER A 62 1.04 7.04 8.03
C SER A 62 0.79 5.70 7.34
N VAL A 63 0.28 4.72 8.07
CA VAL A 63 -0.12 3.41 7.54
C VAL A 63 -1.22 3.57 6.50
N VAL A 64 -2.30 4.31 6.81
CA VAL A 64 -3.41 4.55 5.87
C VAL A 64 -2.91 5.20 4.57
N ARG A 65 -2.04 6.22 4.66
CA ARG A 65 -1.44 6.85 3.48
C ARG A 65 -0.61 5.86 2.64
N GLY A 66 0.15 5.00 3.30
CA GLY A 66 0.93 3.96 2.62
C GLY A 66 0.07 2.92 1.91
N LEU A 67 -1.06 2.55 2.52
CA LEU A 67 -2.04 1.63 1.94
C LEU A 67 -2.78 2.26 0.75
N GLU A 68 -3.16 3.53 0.86
CA GLU A 68 -3.76 4.30 -0.23
C GLU A 68 -2.86 4.36 -1.46
N ALA A 69 -1.59 4.69 -1.28
CA ALA A 69 -0.61 4.76 -2.37
C ALA A 69 -0.40 3.41 -3.08
N ARG A 70 -0.77 2.29 -2.43
CA ARG A 70 -0.71 0.93 -2.97
C ARG A 70 -2.05 0.46 -3.54
N GLY A 71 -3.07 1.31 -3.57
CA GLY A 71 -4.40 0.97 -4.10
C GLY A 71 -5.24 0.08 -3.18
N ALA A 72 -4.90 -0.02 -1.89
CA ALA A 72 -5.60 -0.91 -0.94
C ALA A 72 -7.11 -0.63 -0.84
N PHE A 73 -7.53 0.62 -1.06
CA PHE A 73 -8.93 1.03 -0.96
C PHE A 73 -9.73 0.83 -2.25
N SER A 74 -9.10 0.39 -3.34
CA SER A 74 -9.78 -0.05 -4.56
C SER A 74 -10.26 -1.51 -4.47
N VAL A 75 -9.76 -2.27 -3.49
CA VAL A 75 -10.18 -3.65 -3.24
C VAL A 75 -11.56 -3.66 -2.59
N ARG A 76 -12.41 -4.63 -2.95
CA ARG A 76 -13.71 -4.84 -2.31
C ARG A 76 -13.51 -5.01 -0.81
N HIS A 77 -14.26 -4.25 -0.02
CA HIS A 77 -14.17 -4.20 1.45
C HIS A 77 -12.87 -3.66 2.03
N GLY A 78 -11.94 -3.10 1.22
CA GLY A 78 -10.64 -2.66 1.71
C GLY A 78 -10.71 -1.64 2.86
N VAL A 79 -11.66 -0.71 2.83
CA VAL A 79 -11.88 0.25 3.93
C VAL A 79 -12.34 -0.46 5.21
N GLU A 80 -13.20 -1.47 5.10
CA GLU A 80 -13.70 -2.23 6.25
C GLU A 80 -12.59 -3.06 6.89
N THR A 81 -11.80 -3.76 6.06
CA THR A 81 -10.65 -4.55 6.49
C THR A 81 -9.61 -3.69 7.22
N VAL A 82 -9.23 -2.54 6.64
CA VAL A 82 -8.25 -1.62 7.25
C VAL A 82 -8.80 -1.01 8.54
N ALA A 83 -10.08 -0.62 8.57
CA ALA A 83 -10.72 -0.10 9.77
C ALA A 83 -10.67 -1.11 10.92
N GLY A 84 -11.01 -2.37 10.63
CA GLY A 84 -10.92 -3.48 11.57
C GLY A 84 -9.51 -3.68 12.12
N ALA A 85 -8.51 -3.77 11.25
CA ALA A 85 -7.11 -3.99 11.66
C ALA A 85 -6.54 -2.83 12.50
N LEU A 86 -6.88 -1.59 12.16
CA LEU A 86 -6.43 -0.40 12.90
C LEU A 86 -7.23 -0.13 14.18
N GLY A 87 -8.31 -0.88 14.44
CA GLY A 87 -9.20 -0.64 15.58
C GLY A 87 -9.87 0.73 15.53
N VAL A 88 -10.27 1.20 14.33
CA VAL A 88 -10.93 2.50 14.14
C VAL A 88 -12.20 2.35 13.31
N SER A 89 -13.02 3.40 13.26
CA SER A 89 -14.21 3.39 12.40
C SER A 89 -13.85 3.57 10.91
N ARG A 90 -14.70 3.08 10.01
CA ARG A 90 -14.61 3.38 8.56
C ARG A 90 -14.57 4.88 8.29
N PHE A 91 -15.35 5.65 9.04
CA PHE A 91 -15.34 7.12 8.99
C PHE A 91 -13.95 7.69 9.32
N THR A 92 -13.26 7.14 10.32
CA THR A 92 -11.90 7.55 10.69
C THR A 92 -10.89 7.26 9.58
N VAL A 93 -11.03 6.13 8.87
CA VAL A 93 -10.18 5.82 7.72
C VAL A 93 -10.35 6.86 6.60
N TYR A 94 -11.60 7.24 6.26
CA TYR A 94 -11.84 8.30 5.28
C TYR A 94 -11.24 9.65 5.71
N ASN A 95 -11.31 9.98 7.01
CA ASN A 95 -10.67 11.18 7.53
C ASN A 95 -9.13 11.14 7.33
N TYR A 96 -8.50 10.00 7.59
CA TYR A 96 -7.05 9.86 7.40
C TYR A 96 -6.62 9.96 5.94
N ILE A 97 -7.43 9.45 5.00
CA ILE A 97 -7.22 9.62 3.55
C ILE A 97 -7.24 11.12 3.18
N ASN A 98 -8.27 11.85 3.62
CA ASN A 98 -8.40 13.27 3.30
C ASN A 98 -7.29 14.11 3.93
N TYR A 99 -6.90 13.81 5.17
CA TYR A 99 -5.79 14.48 5.84
C TYR A 99 -4.47 14.30 5.08
N ALA A 100 -4.21 13.11 4.51
CA ALA A 100 -3.01 12.87 3.72
C ALA A 100 -2.97 13.68 2.41
N ALA A 101 -4.12 13.82 1.73
CA ALA A 101 -4.24 14.62 0.52
C ALA A 101 -4.03 16.12 0.79
N GLU A 102 -4.59 16.63 1.90
CA GLU A 102 -4.44 18.02 2.31
C GLU A 102 -2.99 18.39 2.66
N GLN A 103 -2.23 17.49 3.28
CA GLN A 103 -0.81 17.75 3.60
C GLN A 103 0.05 17.87 2.34
N ARG A 104 -0.15 17.00 1.34
CA ARG A 104 0.59 17.10 0.05
C ARG A 104 0.26 18.37 -0.72
N ALA A 105 -1.02 18.77 -0.72
CA ALA A 105 -1.45 20.01 -1.35
C ALA A 105 -0.81 21.24 -0.69
N LYS A 106 -0.67 21.24 0.64
CA LYS A 106 0.03 22.29 1.38
C LYS A 106 1.54 22.29 1.11
N GLU A 107 2.19 21.13 1.11
CA GLU A 107 3.62 21.00 0.77
C GLU A 107 3.94 21.50 -0.65
N GLN A 108 3.05 21.28 -1.61
CA GLN A 108 3.19 21.79 -2.97
C GLN A 108 2.94 23.31 -3.07
N ALA A 109 1.94 23.84 -2.35
CA ALA A 109 1.66 25.26 -2.31
C ALA A 109 2.77 26.08 -1.60
N ASP A 110 3.40 25.51 -0.57
CA ASP A 110 4.49 26.17 0.16
C ASP A 110 5.84 26.07 -0.59
N GLY A 111 6.00 25.08 -1.46
CA GLY A 111 7.18 24.89 -2.32
C GLY A 111 7.24 25.82 -3.54
N GLU A 112 6.09 26.39 -3.94
CA GLU A 112 5.97 27.34 -5.05
C GLU A 112 5.87 28.79 -4.52
N GLY A 113 6.83 29.17 -3.67
CA GLY A 113 7.02 30.56 -3.26
C GLY A 113 7.39 31.44 -4.48
N PRO A 114 6.95 32.73 -4.51
CA PRO A 114 6.93 33.54 -5.72
C PRO A 114 8.32 33.61 -6.34
N SER A 115 8.46 33.04 -7.55
CA SER A 115 9.59 33.31 -8.41
C SER A 115 9.66 34.81 -8.61
N GLN A 116 10.60 35.45 -7.90
CA GLN A 116 10.74 36.89 -7.93
C GLN A 116 11.05 37.29 -9.37
N GLY A 117 10.05 37.90 -10.01
CA GLY A 117 10.28 38.78 -11.13
C GLY A 117 11.31 39.81 -10.69
N ARG A 118 12.48 39.75 -11.29
CA ARG A 118 13.30 40.94 -11.50
C ARG A 118 13.39 41.16 -12.99
N ALA A 119 12.43 41.95 -13.46
CA ALA A 119 12.67 42.85 -14.57
C ALA A 119 13.85 43.76 -14.22
N ARG A 120 14.86 43.82 -15.08
CA ARG A 120 15.35 45.02 -15.77
C ARG A 120 16.64 44.70 -16.51
#